data_AF-A0A3R7C8P9-F1
#
_entry.id   AF-A0A3R7C8P9-F1
#
_cell.length_a   1.000
_cell.length_b   1.000
_cell.length_c   1.000
_cell.angle_alpha   90.00
_cell.angle_beta   90.00
_cell.angle_gamma   90.00
#
_symmetry.space_group_name_H-M   'P 1'
#
loop_
_entity.id
_entity.type
_entity.pdbx_description
1 polymer ?
#
loop_
_entity_poly.entity_id
_entity_poly.type
_entity_poly.pdbx_seq_one_letter_code
_entity_poly.pdbx_strand_id
1 'polypeptide(L)'
;MIRSNKSLFKTVLINKHGLITLVGQGALAALGLTFIILGFIVTFAAVLLLLIKNISLKGKTKGGGILMIGPIPIIFGTDKETIKILIGLAIALMIFAVIIMLLPRLII
;
A
#
# COMPACT_ATOMS: atom_id res chain seq x y z
N MET A 1 -35.64 30.62 31.23
CA MET A 1 -34.51 31.24 30.49
C MET A 1 -33.57 30.17 29.88
N ILE A 2 -34.08 29.15 29.15
CA ILE A 2 -33.27 28.04 28.57
C ILE A 2 -33.73 27.71 27.12
N ARG A 3 -34.04 28.73 26.31
CA ARG A 3 -34.45 28.52 24.90
C ARG A 3 -33.41 29.02 23.88
N SER A 4 -32.42 29.80 24.33
CA SER A 4 -31.43 30.43 23.46
C SER A 4 -30.34 29.48 22.96
N ASN A 5 -29.91 28.47 23.74
CA ASN A 5 -28.76 27.62 23.34
C ASN A 5 -29.08 26.58 22.24
N LYS A 6 -30.35 26.18 22.05
CA LYS A 6 -30.73 25.17 21.05
C LYS A 6 -30.62 25.67 19.61
N SER A 7 -30.87 26.96 19.35
CA SER A 7 -30.73 27.53 17.99
C SER A 7 -29.26 27.66 17.59
N LEU A 8 -28.39 28.02 18.53
CA LEU A 8 -26.95 28.16 18.34
C LEU A 8 -26.31 26.80 18.02
N PHE A 9 -26.70 25.74 18.74
CA PHE A 9 -26.27 24.38 18.40
C PHE A 9 -26.75 23.94 17.02
N LYS A 10 -27.98 24.27 16.63
CA LYS A 10 -28.50 23.93 15.29
C LYS A 10 -27.69 24.64 14.19
N THR A 11 -27.33 25.91 14.38
CA THR A 11 -26.50 26.67 13.42
C THR A 11 -25.09 26.09 13.30
N VAL A 12 -24.46 25.70 14.41
CA VAL A 12 -23.13 25.08 14.41
C VAL A 12 -23.14 23.73 13.70
N LEU A 13 -24.17 22.92 13.93
CA LEU A 13 -24.33 21.60 13.32
C LEU A 13 -24.61 21.71 11.80
N ILE A 14 -25.43 22.68 11.37
CA ILE A 14 -25.69 22.94 9.95
C ILE A 14 -24.42 23.44 9.24
N ASN A 15 -23.62 24.29 9.88
CA ASN A 15 -22.36 24.76 9.28
C ASN A 15 -21.37 23.60 9.10
N LYS A 16 -21.27 22.69 10.09
CA LYS A 16 -20.36 21.53 10.03
C LYS A 16 -20.72 20.55 8.93
N HIS A 17 -22.01 20.25 8.75
CA HIS A 17 -22.49 19.38 7.66
C HIS A 17 -22.40 20.06 6.29
N GLY A 18 -22.71 21.36 6.23
CA GLY A 18 -22.52 22.20 5.04
C GLY A 18 -21.08 22.20 4.57
N LEU A 19 -20.10 22.30 5.49
CA LEU A 19 -18.67 22.31 5.16
C LEU A 19 -18.21 21.03 4.44
N ILE A 20 -18.73 19.86 4.84
CA ILE A 20 -18.41 18.57 4.23
C ILE A 20 -19.05 18.43 2.85
N THR A 21 -20.23 19.02 2.63
CA THR A 21 -20.85 19.08 1.30
C THR A 21 -20.23 20.14 0.38
N LEU A 22 -19.67 21.22 0.95
CA LEU A 22 -18.94 22.27 0.22
C LEU A 22 -17.57 21.78 -0.26
N VAL A 23 -16.88 20.98 0.55
CA VAL A 23 -15.75 20.16 0.08
C VAL A 23 -16.33 19.04 -0.76
N GLY A 24 -16.64 19.34 -2.01
CA GLY A 24 -17.33 18.41 -2.91
C GLY A 24 -16.66 17.04 -2.92
N GLN A 25 -17.46 15.97 -2.91
CA GLN A 25 -16.95 14.59 -2.95
C GLN A 25 -15.97 14.36 -4.13
N GLY A 26 -16.18 15.08 -5.23
CA GLY A 26 -15.26 15.11 -6.37
C GLY A 26 -13.89 15.72 -6.07
N ALA A 27 -13.80 16.74 -5.21
CA ALA A 27 -12.53 17.34 -4.79
C ALA A 27 -11.71 16.37 -3.93
N LEU A 28 -12.35 15.66 -3.01
CA LEU A 28 -11.71 14.62 -2.19
C LEU A 28 -11.23 13.46 -3.06
N ALA A 29 -12.05 13.01 -4.02
CA ALA A 29 -11.67 11.96 -4.97
C ALA A 29 -10.50 12.39 -5.86
N ALA A 30 -10.51 13.62 -6.37
CA ALA A 30 -9.43 14.16 -7.19
C ALA A 30 -8.11 14.31 -6.41
N LEU A 31 -8.18 14.74 -5.15
CA LEU A 31 -7.01 14.79 -4.27
C LEU A 31 -6.46 13.39 -4.02
N GLY A 32 -7.32 12.44 -3.66
CA GLY A 32 -6.92 11.03 -3.47
C GLY A 32 -6.24 10.45 -4.71
N LEU A 33 -6.85 10.63 -5.89
CA LEU A 33 -6.28 10.20 -7.16
C LEU A 33 -4.93 10.86 -7.44
N THR A 34 -4.80 12.17 -7.16
CA THR A 34 -3.54 12.90 -7.33
C THR A 34 -2.43 12.31 -6.47
N PHE A 35 -2.71 12.00 -5.20
CA PHE A 35 -1.73 11.36 -4.32
C PHE A 35 -1.35 9.94 -4.77
N ILE A 36 -2.32 9.15 -5.26
CA ILE A 36 -2.04 7.81 -5.81
C ILE A 36 -1.12 7.91 -7.03
N ILE A 37 -1.44 8.78 -7.99
CA ILE A 37 -0.64 9.00 -9.20
C ILE A 37 0.76 9.47 -8.82
N LEU A 38 0.86 10.44 -7.90
CA LEU A 38 2.14 10.98 -7.45
C LEU A 38 3.00 9.92 -6.74
N GLY A 39 2.39 9.13 -5.86
CA GLY A 39 3.05 8.01 -5.19
C GLY A 39 3.55 6.98 -6.19
N PHE A 40 2.72 6.60 -7.17
CA PHE A 40 3.11 5.67 -8.23
C PHE A 40 4.29 6.19 -9.04
N ILE A 41 4.28 7.46 -9.47
CA ILE A 41 5.39 8.07 -10.23
C ILE A 41 6.70 8.03 -9.42
N VAL A 42 6.66 8.40 -8.15
CA VAL A 42 7.85 8.40 -7.28
C VAL A 42 8.40 6.98 -7.10
N THR A 43 7.55 6.00 -6.80
CA THR A 43 7.96 4.60 -6.66
C THR A 43 8.51 4.06 -7.97
N PHE A 44 7.85 4.34 -9.10
CA PHE A 44 8.28 3.89 -10.42
C PHE A 44 9.65 4.46 -10.79
N ALA A 45 9.86 5.77 -10.58
CA ALA A 45 11.15 6.42 -10.82
C ALA A 45 12.26 5.82 -9.94
N ALA A 46 11.98 5.57 -8.66
CA ALA A 46 12.95 4.95 -7.75
C ALA A 46 13.36 3.54 -8.20
N VAL A 47 12.39 2.71 -8.61
CA VAL A 47 12.65 1.36 -9.14
C VAL A 47 13.47 1.43 -10.42
N LEU A 48 13.11 2.30 -11.37
CA LEU A 48 13.90 2.49 -12.60
C LEU A 48 15.35 2.89 -12.29
N LEU A 49 15.54 3.84 -11.37
CA LEU A 49 16.88 4.28 -10.97
C LEU A 49 17.69 3.14 -10.33
N LEU A 50 17.05 2.32 -9.49
CA LEU A 50 17.68 1.14 -8.88
C LEU A 50 18.08 0.10 -9.92
N LEU A 51 17.24 -0.16 -10.92
CA LEU A 51 17.55 -1.10 -12.00
C LEU A 51 18.76 -0.63 -12.80
N ILE A 52 18.80 0.66 -13.17
CA ILE A 52 19.92 1.23 -13.93
C ILE A 52 21.22 1.20 -13.09
N LYS A 53 21.15 1.56 -11.80
CA LYS A 53 22.32 1.60 -10.91
C LYS A 53 22.92 0.21 -10.65
N ASN A 54 22.11 -0.85 -10.69
CA ASN A 54 22.57 -2.22 -10.45
C ASN A 54 23.05 -2.96 -11.71
N ILE A 55 23.00 -2.34 -12.89
CA ILE A 55 23.62 -2.87 -14.12
C ILE A 55 25.13 -2.58 -14.07
N SER A 56 25.86 -3.27 -13.19
CA SER A 56 27.33 -3.30 -13.22
C SER A 56 27.79 -4.50 -14.05
N LEU A 57 28.35 -4.23 -15.23
CA LEU A 57 28.77 -5.21 -16.25
C LEU A 57 29.96 -6.11 -15.85
N LYS A 58 30.48 -6.00 -14.62
CA LYS A 58 31.73 -6.67 -14.21
C LYS A 58 31.68 -7.50 -12.93
N GLY A 59 30.54 -7.54 -12.24
CA GLY A 59 30.37 -8.31 -11.01
C GLY A 59 29.50 -9.55 -11.24
N LYS A 60 29.84 -10.69 -10.61
CA LYS A 60 28.97 -11.88 -10.53
C LYS A 60 27.54 -11.41 -10.22
N THR A 61 26.60 -11.65 -11.13
CA THR A 61 25.24 -11.13 -11.05
C THR A 61 24.53 -11.75 -9.85
N LYS A 62 24.57 -11.08 -8.70
CA LYS A 62 23.78 -11.44 -7.51
C LYS A 62 22.34 -10.99 -7.73
N GLY A 63 21.63 -11.74 -8.55
CA GLY A 63 20.22 -11.55 -8.85
C GLY A 63 19.39 -12.68 -8.29
N GLY A 64 18.11 -12.44 -8.07
CA GLY A 64 17.15 -13.47 -7.72
C GLY A 64 15.74 -12.94 -7.85
N GLY A 65 14.80 -13.84 -8.10
CA GLY A 65 13.38 -13.53 -8.25
C GLY A 65 12.55 -14.64 -7.62
N ILE A 66 11.32 -14.30 -7.24
CA ILE A 66 10.34 -15.25 -6.74
C ILE A 66 9.21 -15.29 -7.76
N LEU A 67 8.92 -16.47 -8.31
CA LEU A 67 7.78 -16.71 -9.17
C LEU A 67 6.71 -17.43 -8.35
N MET A 68 5.57 -16.79 -8.12
CA MET A 68 4.44 -17.40 -7.43
C MET A 68 3.56 -18.14 -8.45
N ILE A 69 3.59 -19.48 -8.45
CA ILE A 69 2.64 -20.29 -9.23
C ILE A 69 1.57 -20.78 -8.26
N GLY A 70 0.45 -20.04 -8.22
CA GLY A 70 -0.53 -20.21 -7.15
C GLY A 70 0.10 -19.93 -5.76
N PRO A 71 -0.36 -20.60 -4.69
CA PRO A 71 0.21 -20.45 -3.35
C PRO A 71 1.55 -21.19 -3.18
N ILE A 72 2.25 -21.53 -4.26
CA ILE A 72 3.55 -22.19 -4.20
C ILE A 72 4.61 -21.22 -4.73
N PRO A 73 5.46 -20.64 -3.85
CA PRO A 73 6.56 -19.78 -4.26
C PRO A 73 7.69 -20.60 -4.87
N ILE A 74 8.15 -20.22 -6.06
CA ILE A 74 9.34 -20.77 -6.72
C ILE A 74 10.44 -19.71 -6.65
N ILE A 75 11.51 -19.99 -5.92
CA ILE A 75 12.62 -19.05 -5.69
C ILE A 75 13.74 -19.36 -6.69
N PHE A 76 14.16 -18.35 -7.44
CA PHE A 76 15.33 -18.38 -8.30
C PHE A 76 16.36 -17.39 -7.78
N GLY A 77 17.63 -17.77 -7.74
CA GLY A 77 18.69 -16.86 -7.34
C GLY A 77 20.05 -17.36 -7.79
N THR A 78 20.96 -16.42 -8.07
CA THR A 78 22.33 -16.74 -8.47
C THR A 78 23.27 -16.89 -7.28
N ASP A 79 22.86 -16.44 -6.08
CA ASP A 79 23.68 -16.44 -4.87
C ASP A 79 22.91 -17.06 -3.69
N LYS A 80 23.58 -17.93 -2.92
CA LYS A 80 22.98 -18.65 -1.79
C LYS A 80 22.47 -17.71 -0.70
N GLU A 81 23.12 -16.57 -0.50
CA GLU A 81 22.73 -15.56 0.47
C GLU A 81 21.43 -14.88 0.04
N THR A 82 21.35 -14.49 -1.24
CA THR A 82 20.13 -13.95 -1.85
C THR A 82 18.98 -14.95 -1.79
N ILE A 83 19.21 -16.22 -2.13
CA ILE A 83 18.19 -17.28 -2.03
C ILE A 83 17.67 -17.42 -0.60
N LYS A 84 18.55 -17.39 0.42
CA LYS A 84 18.16 -17.54 1.83
C LYS A 84 17.22 -16.41 2.28
N ILE A 85 17.51 -15.17 1.87
CA ILE A 85 16.66 -14.01 2.13
C ILE A 85 15.31 -14.16 1.40
N LEU A 86 15.34 -14.54 0.11
CA LEU A 86 14.12 -14.72 -0.68
C LEU A 86 13.21 -15.81 -0.12
N ILE A 87 13.76 -16.93 0.33
CA ILE A 87 13.00 -18.00 0.99
C ILE A 87 12.34 -17.49 2.27
N GLY A 88 13.08 -16.79 3.13
CA GLY A 88 12.53 -16.22 4.35
C GLY A 88 11.38 -15.25 4.07
N LEU A 89 11.56 -14.37 3.07
CA LEU A 89 10.53 -13.45 2.63
C LEU A 89 9.29 -14.17 2.08
N ALA A 90 9.48 -15.18 1.23
CA ALA A 90 8.40 -15.96 0.64
C ALA A 90 7.55 -16.66 1.69
N ILE A 91 8.19 -17.30 2.68
CA ILE A 91 7.50 -17.97 3.78
C ILE A 91 6.77 -16.96 4.66
N ALA A 92 7.40 -15.84 5.01
CA ALA A 92 6.76 -14.79 5.80
C ALA A 92 5.51 -14.23 5.12
N LEU A 93 5.60 -13.93 3.82
CA LEU A 93 4.46 -13.48 3.01
C LEU A 93 3.38 -14.55 2.88
N MET A 94 3.76 -15.83 2.73
CA MET A 94 2.82 -16.94 2.67
C MET A 94 2.02 -17.07 3.95
N ILE A 95 2.69 -17.07 5.10
CA ILE A 95 2.05 -17.11 6.41
C ILE A 95 1.14 -15.89 6.59
N PHE A 96 1.62 -14.70 6.24
CA PHE A 96 0.83 -13.48 6.33
C PHE A 96 -0.43 -13.54 5.46
N ALA A 97 -0.33 -14.03 4.22
CA ALA A 97 -1.47 -14.20 3.33
C ALA A 97 -2.47 -15.24 3.86
N VAL A 98 -1.99 -16.36 4.38
CA VAL A 98 -2.80 -17.42 4.99
C VAL A 98 -3.53 -16.87 6.23
N ILE A 99 -2.85 -16.10 7.07
CA ILE A 99 -3.45 -15.43 8.23
C ILE A 99 -4.58 -14.51 7.78
N ILE A 100 -4.34 -13.62 6.80
CA ILE A 100 -5.40 -12.72 6.29
C ILE A 100 -6.57 -13.50 5.71
N MET A 101 -6.32 -14.64 5.06
CA MET A 101 -7.37 -15.48 4.47
C MET A 101 -8.18 -16.24 5.52
N LEU A 102 -7.55 -16.74 6.59
CA LEU A 102 -8.22 -17.53 7.64
C LEU A 102 -8.80 -16.67 8.77
N LEU A 103 -8.20 -15.53 9.11
CA LEU A 103 -8.67 -14.66 10.20
C LEU A 103 -10.16 -14.34 10.09
N PRO A 104 -10.70 -13.93 8.92
CA PRO A 104 -12.13 -13.66 8.79
C PRO A 104 -12.99 -14.90 9.04
N ARG A 105 -12.52 -16.11 8.64
CA ARG A 105 -13.26 -17.36 8.84
C ARG A 105 -13.25 -17.87 10.28
N LEU A 106 -12.34 -17.38 11.13
CA LEU A 106 -12.25 -17.77 12.54
C LEU A 106 -13.01 -16.80 13.45
N ILE A 107 -13.21 -15.56 13.01
CA ILE A 107 -13.87 -14.50 13.77
C ILE A 107 -15.37 -14.40 13.45
N ILE A 108 -15.77 -14.84 12.26
CA ILE A 108 -17.16 -14.93 11.79
C ILE A 108 -17.68 -16.35 12.00
#